data_AF-A0A1E1V4H5-F1
#
_entry.id   AF-A0A1E1V4H5-F1
#
_cell.length_a   1.000
_cell.length_b   1.000
_cell.length_c   1.000
_cell.angle_alpha   90.00
_cell.angle_beta   90.00
_cell.angle_gamma   90.00
#
_symmetry.space_group_name_H-M   'P 1'
#
loop_
_entity.id
_entity.type
_entity.pdbx_description
1 polymer ?
#
loop_
_entity_poly.entity_id
_entity_poly.type
_entity_poly.pdbx_seq_one_letter_code
_entity_poly.pdbx_strand_id
1 'polypeptide(L)'
;MILAHSSYVKKVVFPLGTLPVVVVLGALITAAFGLLIVILGHALYSGRVEATAPLFILIIIPYLLLLLASAYVLSALGVYLRDIGQIVSFVVTASMFLTPIFYPISSVPPSFRTLMQLNPLTIVVEETRSVLLFGQAPNWQALAFLWMGALVALPAAIWVFNRLRAGFADVL
;
A
#
# COMPACT_ATOMS: atom_id res chain seq x y z
N MET A 1 -9.23 11.44 -10.20
CA MET A 1 -9.95 11.09 -8.95
C MET A 1 -10.81 12.23 -8.40
N ILE A 2 -10.36 13.49 -8.40
CA ILE A 2 -11.20 14.64 -7.99
C ILE A 2 -12.25 15.01 -9.07
N LEU A 3 -11.93 14.81 -10.35
CA LEU A 3 -12.85 15.08 -11.47
C LEU A 3 -14.05 14.12 -11.58
N ALA A 4 -13.97 12.91 -11.02
CA ALA A 4 -15.05 11.91 -11.09
C ALA A 4 -16.24 12.25 -10.16
N HIS A 5 -16.07 13.21 -9.24
CA HIS A 5 -17.07 13.66 -8.28
C HIS A 5 -17.24 15.20 -8.31
N SER A 6 -17.13 15.81 -9.49
CA SER A 6 -17.21 17.27 -9.69
C SER A 6 -18.51 17.91 -9.15
N SER A 7 -19.61 17.15 -9.09
CA SER A 7 -20.90 17.62 -8.56
C SER A 7 -20.92 17.86 -7.04
N TYR A 8 -20.01 17.25 -6.26
CA TYR A 8 -19.96 17.43 -4.80
C TYR A 8 -19.15 18.65 -4.36
N VAL A 9 -18.28 19.17 -5.22
CA VAL A 9 -17.36 20.28 -4.91
C VAL A 9 -18.08 21.63 -4.78
N LYS A 10 -19.27 21.78 -5.38
CA LYS A 10 -19.96 23.09 -5.48
C LYS A 10 -20.93 23.43 -4.34
N LYS A 11 -21.25 22.55 -3.39
CA LYS A 11 -22.28 22.85 -2.37
C LYS A 11 -21.96 22.54 -0.91
N VAL A 12 -20.86 21.86 -0.60
CA VAL A 12 -20.38 21.67 0.77
C VAL A 12 -18.85 21.75 0.71
N VAL A 13 -18.21 22.45 1.65
CA VAL A 13 -16.74 22.52 1.77
C VAL A 13 -16.22 21.10 2.02
N PHE A 14 -16.01 20.32 0.97
CA PHE A 14 -15.62 18.92 1.08
C PHE A 14 -14.15 18.88 1.51
N PRO A 15 -13.80 18.24 2.64
CA PRO A 15 -12.41 18.17 3.06
C PRO A 15 -11.65 17.25 2.10
N LEU A 16 -11.03 17.81 1.07
CA LEU A 16 -10.30 17.07 0.02
C LEU A 16 -9.23 16.11 0.58
N GLY A 17 -8.75 16.35 1.81
CA GLY A 17 -7.83 15.46 2.52
C GLY A 17 -8.46 14.16 3.04
N THR A 18 -9.78 14.03 3.13
CA THR A 18 -10.43 12.77 3.55
C THR A 18 -10.56 11.77 2.42
N LEU A 19 -10.50 12.21 1.16
CA LEU A 19 -10.64 11.35 -0.01
C LEU A 19 -9.56 10.24 -0.07
N PRO A 20 -8.26 10.53 0.12
CA PRO A 20 -7.23 9.48 0.19
C PRO A 20 -7.51 8.42 1.26
N VAL A 21 -8.00 8.84 2.43
CA VAL A 21 -8.31 7.93 3.55
C VAL A 21 -9.46 7.00 3.18
N VAL A 22 -10.54 7.52 2.62
CA VAL A 22 -11.71 6.73 2.20
C VAL A 22 -11.32 5.68 1.16
N VAL A 23 -10.46 6.03 0.19
CA VAL A 23 -9.98 5.10 -0.83
C VAL A 23 -9.16 3.97 -0.20
N VAL A 24 -8.23 4.29 0.70
CA VAL A 24 -7.39 3.28 1.39
C VAL A 24 -8.25 2.37 2.27
N LEU A 25 -9.21 2.91 3.00
CA LEU A 25 -10.15 2.12 3.81
C LEU A 25 -11.03 1.20 2.95
N GLY A 26 -11.52 1.70 1.81
CA GLY A 26 -12.26 0.88 0.84
C GLY A 26 -11.42 -0.28 0.32
N ALA A 27 -10.16 -0.03 -0.04
CA ALA A 27 -9.23 -1.06 -0.48
C ALA A 27 -8.92 -2.08 0.63
N LEU A 28 -8.82 -1.62 1.89
CA LEU A 28 -8.60 -2.50 3.04
C LEU A 28 -9.76 -3.49 3.23
N ILE A 29 -11.00 -3.09 2.97
CA ILE A 29 -12.15 -4.02 3.02
C ILE A 29 -11.98 -5.14 1.99
N THR A 30 -11.65 -4.80 0.75
CA THR A 30 -11.38 -5.79 -0.30
C THR A 30 -10.21 -6.70 0.06
N ALA A 31 -9.12 -6.13 0.60
CA ALA A 31 -7.97 -6.88 1.07
C ALA A 31 -8.32 -7.82 2.23
N ALA A 32 -9.18 -7.40 3.16
CA ALA A 32 -9.63 -8.21 4.28
C ALA A 32 -10.41 -9.45 3.82
N PHE A 33 -11.28 -9.32 2.81
CA PHE A 33 -11.94 -10.48 2.20
C PHE A 33 -10.94 -11.44 1.55
N GLY A 34 -9.96 -10.91 0.80
CA GLY A 34 -8.89 -11.72 0.21
C GLY A 34 -8.06 -12.46 1.26
N LEU A 35 -7.66 -11.77 2.32
CA LEU A 35 -6.91 -12.36 3.45
C LEU A 35 -7.72 -13.42 4.17
N LEU A 36 -9.02 -13.18 4.40
CA LEU A 36 -9.90 -14.16 5.02
C LEU A 36 -9.96 -15.46 4.20
N ILE A 37 -10.10 -15.34 2.87
CA ILE A 37 -10.11 -16.51 1.97
C ILE A 37 -8.78 -17.27 2.06
N VAL A 38 -7.65 -16.57 2.07
CA VAL A 38 -6.32 -17.19 2.16
C VAL A 38 -6.12 -17.90 3.50
N ILE A 39 -6.48 -17.26 4.62
CA ILE A 39 -6.35 -17.83 5.96
C ILE A 39 -7.24 -19.07 6.10
N LEU A 40 -8.51 -18.99 5.67
CA LEU A 40 -9.42 -20.13 5.71
C LEU A 40 -8.95 -21.27 4.81
N GLY A 41 -8.51 -20.95 3.58
CA GLY A 41 -7.96 -21.95 2.66
C GLY A 41 -6.74 -22.65 3.23
N HIS A 42 -5.83 -21.90 3.85
CA HIS A 42 -4.67 -22.47 4.54
C HIS A 42 -5.10 -23.32 5.73
N ALA A 43 -5.99 -22.84 6.59
CA ALA A 43 -6.44 -23.56 7.79
C ALA A 43 -7.16 -24.88 7.44
N LEU A 44 -7.95 -24.90 6.37
CA LEU A 44 -8.60 -26.12 5.87
C LEU A 44 -7.58 -27.12 5.31
N TYR A 45 -6.50 -26.64 4.68
CA TYR A 45 -5.46 -27.48 4.09
C TYR A 45 -4.49 -28.03 5.15
N SER A 46 -3.98 -27.18 6.04
CA SER A 46 -2.97 -27.53 7.04
C SER A 46 -3.57 -28.05 8.35
N GLY A 47 -4.89 -27.89 8.55
CA GLY A 47 -5.61 -28.26 9.77
C GLY A 47 -5.33 -27.36 10.97
N ARG A 48 -4.62 -26.23 10.77
CA ARG A 48 -4.21 -25.32 11.85
C ARG A 48 -4.12 -23.88 11.35
N VAL A 49 -4.26 -22.94 12.28
CA VAL A 49 -3.90 -21.54 12.07
C VAL A 49 -2.54 -21.31 12.72
N GLU A 50 -1.62 -20.72 11.99
CA GLU A 50 -0.27 -20.45 12.49
C GLU A 50 -0.30 -19.48 13.67
N ALA A 51 0.41 -19.82 14.75
CA ALA A 51 0.48 -18.99 15.96
C ALA A 51 1.11 -17.61 15.70
N THR A 52 1.85 -17.48 14.60
CA THR A 52 2.46 -16.24 14.12
C THR A 52 1.48 -15.32 13.40
N ALA A 53 0.27 -15.78 13.05
CA ALA A 53 -0.70 -14.99 12.30
C ALA A 53 -1.05 -13.62 12.93
N PRO A 54 -1.14 -13.47 14.27
CA PRO A 54 -1.35 -12.15 14.89
C PRO A 54 -0.25 -11.13 14.59
N LEU A 55 0.99 -11.57 14.32
CA LEU A 55 2.11 -10.69 13.97
C LEU A 55 1.90 -9.99 12.62
N PHE A 56 0.95 -10.44 11.80
CA PHE A 56 0.54 -9.76 10.58
C PHE A 56 0.16 -8.29 10.82
N ILE A 57 -0.36 -7.95 12.01
CA ILE A 57 -0.68 -6.56 12.36
C ILE A 57 0.54 -5.62 12.26
N LEU A 58 1.73 -6.13 12.55
CA LEU A 58 2.99 -5.37 12.51
C LEU A 58 3.45 -5.09 11.07
N ILE A 59 2.92 -5.83 10.10
CA ILE A 59 3.25 -5.71 8.66
C ILE A 59 2.20 -4.84 7.96
N ILE A 60 0.91 -5.07 8.25
CA ILE A 60 -0.18 -4.35 7.57
C ILE A 60 -0.23 -2.87 7.96
N ILE A 61 0.08 -2.52 9.21
CA ILE A 61 0.06 -1.11 9.66
C ILE A 61 1.01 -0.23 8.84
N PRO A 62 2.33 -0.50 8.78
CA PRO A 62 3.23 0.36 8.02
C PRO A 62 2.93 0.33 6.51
N TYR A 63 2.42 -0.80 5.99
CA TYR A 63 1.93 -0.86 4.60
C TYR A 63 0.76 0.10 4.36
N LEU A 64 -0.23 0.15 5.25
CA LEU A 64 -1.35 1.08 5.16
C LEU A 64 -0.90 2.54 5.21
N LEU A 65 0.10 2.86 6.05
CA LEU A 65 0.69 4.21 6.10
C LEU A 65 1.38 4.58 4.79
N LEU A 66 2.10 3.65 4.15
CA LEU A 66 2.73 3.86 2.84
C LEU A 66 1.70 4.02 1.71
N LEU A 67 0.63 3.22 1.73
CA LEU A 67 -0.49 3.37 0.81
C LEU A 67 -1.16 4.73 0.97
N LEU A 68 -1.37 5.17 2.21
CA LEU A 68 -1.96 6.47 2.50
C LEU A 68 -1.04 7.61 2.06
N ALA A 69 0.27 7.52 2.31
CA ALA A 69 1.27 8.47 1.83
C ALA A 69 1.21 8.60 0.29
N SER A 70 1.19 7.46 -0.40
CA SER A 70 1.07 7.42 -1.86
C SER A 70 -0.24 8.02 -2.33
N ALA A 71 -1.36 7.70 -1.69
CA ALA A 71 -2.68 8.24 -2.02
C ALA A 71 -2.76 9.76 -1.85
N TYR A 72 -2.13 10.34 -0.82
CA TYR A 72 -2.02 11.79 -0.65
C TYR A 72 -1.23 12.43 -1.80
N VAL A 73 -0.04 11.92 -2.12
CA VAL A 73 0.79 12.47 -3.20
C VAL A 73 0.07 12.38 -4.55
N LEU A 74 -0.48 11.21 -4.88
CA LEU A 74 -1.18 10.99 -6.15
C LEU A 74 -2.45 11.83 -6.27
N SER A 75 -3.17 12.04 -5.16
CA SER A 75 -4.36 12.89 -5.13
C SER A 75 -4.00 14.36 -5.36
N ALA A 76 -2.89 14.85 -4.81
CA ALA A 76 -2.41 16.19 -5.10
C ALA A 76 -1.93 16.35 -6.55
N LEU A 77 -1.14 15.40 -7.04
CA LEU A 77 -0.63 15.43 -8.42
C LEU A 77 -1.75 15.29 -9.46
N GLY A 78 -2.79 14.51 -9.18
CA GLY A 78 -3.91 14.30 -10.10
C GLY A 78 -4.83 15.49 -10.32
N VAL A 79 -4.66 16.59 -9.57
CA VAL A 79 -5.29 17.88 -9.88
C VAL A 79 -4.57 18.54 -11.06
N TYR A 80 -3.23 18.48 -11.07
CA TYR A 80 -2.39 19.14 -12.06
C TYR A 80 -2.14 18.28 -13.30
N LEU A 81 -2.05 16.96 -13.12
CA LEU A 81 -1.72 16.00 -14.16
C LEU A 81 -2.94 15.15 -14.51
N ARG A 82 -3.54 15.40 -15.68
CA ARG A 82 -4.74 14.68 -16.15
C ARG A 82 -4.49 13.19 -16.41
N ASP A 83 -3.28 12.82 -16.81
CA ASP A 83 -2.94 11.44 -17.19
C ASP A 83 -2.34 10.60 -16.05
N ILE A 84 -2.21 11.16 -14.84
CA ILE A 84 -1.57 10.47 -13.71
C ILE A 84 -2.26 9.13 -13.40
N GLY A 85 -3.58 9.04 -13.61
CA GLY A 85 -4.34 7.81 -13.35
C GLY A 85 -3.90 6.65 -14.24
N GLN A 86 -3.64 6.91 -15.53
CA GLN A 86 -3.17 5.89 -16.47
C GLN A 86 -1.73 5.47 -16.12
N ILE A 87 -0.86 6.44 -15.83
CA ILE A 87 0.53 6.18 -15.45
C ILE A 87 0.59 5.33 -14.17
N VAL A 88 -0.19 5.69 -13.15
CA VAL A 88 -0.26 4.93 -11.89
C VAL A 88 -0.76 3.51 -12.14
N SER A 89 -1.81 3.32 -12.95
CA SER A 89 -2.32 1.99 -13.28
C SER A 89 -1.25 1.11 -13.95
N PHE A 90 -0.50 1.67 -14.89
CA PHE A 90 0.62 0.98 -15.51
C PHE A 90 1.72 0.64 -14.50
N VAL A 91 2.14 1.60 -13.66
CA VAL A 91 3.19 1.41 -12.65
C VAL A 91 2.79 0.35 -11.61
N VAL A 92 1.54 0.36 -11.14
CA VAL A 92 1.03 -0.66 -10.21
C VAL A 92 1.07 -2.05 -10.85
N THR A 93 0.66 -2.16 -12.11
CA THR A 93 0.70 -3.42 -12.85
C THR A 93 2.12 -3.91 -13.02
N ALA A 94 3.05 -3.05 -13.45
CA ALA A 94 4.47 -3.39 -13.56
C ALA A 94 5.07 -3.80 -12.21
N SER A 95 4.70 -3.10 -11.13
CA SER A 95 5.16 -3.37 -9.76
C SER A 95 4.72 -4.75 -9.27
N MET A 96 3.56 -5.25 -9.71
CA MET A 96 3.12 -6.62 -9.37
C MET A 96 4.06 -7.70 -9.93
N PHE A 97 4.64 -7.48 -11.11
CA PHE A 97 5.59 -8.43 -11.72
C PHE A 97 7.01 -8.28 -11.18
N LEU A 98 7.40 -7.06 -10.81
CA LEU A 98 8.70 -6.76 -10.20
C LEU A 98 8.78 -7.21 -8.73
N THR A 99 7.64 -7.31 -8.05
CA THR A 99 7.53 -7.82 -6.69
C THR A 99 7.30 -9.33 -6.75
N PRO A 100 7.88 -10.15 -5.84
CA PRO A 100 7.68 -11.59 -5.81
C PRO A 100 6.27 -11.97 -5.30
N ILE A 101 5.21 -11.56 -6.02
CA ILE A 101 3.81 -11.86 -5.70
C ILE A 101 3.41 -13.24 -6.26
N PHE A 102 3.90 -13.59 -7.44
CA PHE A 102 3.57 -14.85 -8.11
C PHE A 102 4.66 -15.93 -7.96
N TYR A 103 5.84 -15.55 -7.47
CA TYR A 103 7.01 -16.43 -7.36
C TYR A 103 7.76 -16.14 -6.05
N PRO A 104 8.48 -17.14 -5.50
CA PRO A 104 9.33 -16.92 -4.33
C PRO A 104 10.60 -16.16 -4.72
N ILE A 105 11.13 -15.35 -3.80
CA ILE A 105 12.35 -14.56 -4.04
C ILE A 105 13.59 -15.42 -4.28
N SER A 106 13.58 -16.68 -3.81
CA SER A 106 14.64 -17.66 -4.04
C SER A 106 14.84 -18.02 -5.53
N SER A 107 13.81 -17.86 -6.36
CA SER A 107 13.89 -18.11 -7.81
C SER A 107 14.59 -16.98 -8.57
N VAL A 108 14.82 -15.83 -7.94
CA VAL A 108 15.44 -14.65 -8.57
C VAL A 108 16.97 -14.77 -8.53
N PRO A 109 17.70 -14.36 -9.58
CA PRO A 109 19.16 -14.33 -9.57
C PRO A 109 19.71 -13.47 -8.41
N PRO A 110 20.84 -13.87 -7.78
CA PRO A 110 21.38 -13.18 -6.59
C PRO A 110 21.60 -11.67 -6.75
N SER A 111 22.01 -11.23 -7.95
CA SER A 111 22.26 -9.81 -8.27
C SER A 111 21.02 -8.93 -8.14
N PHE A 112 19.83 -9.47 -8.41
CA PHE A 112 18.56 -8.72 -8.34
C PHE A 112 17.86 -8.85 -6.99
N ARG A 113 18.26 -9.82 -6.14
CA ARG A 113 17.63 -10.04 -4.83
C ARG A 113 17.77 -8.83 -3.91
N THR A 114 18.93 -8.18 -3.88
CA THR A 114 19.15 -6.99 -3.03
C THR A 114 18.24 -5.83 -3.45
N LEU A 115 18.08 -5.60 -4.76
CA LEU A 115 17.19 -4.55 -5.26
C LEU A 115 15.72 -4.85 -4.91
N MET A 116 15.31 -6.11 -5.01
CA MET A 116 13.96 -6.51 -4.62
C MET A 116 13.74 -6.40 -3.11
N GLN A 117 14.72 -6.75 -2.28
CA GLN A 117 14.63 -6.61 -0.82
C GLN A 117 14.55 -5.15 -0.35
N LEU A 118 15.06 -4.19 -1.14
CA LEU A 118 14.90 -2.76 -0.87
C LEU A 118 13.48 -2.25 -1.19
N ASN A 119 12.71 -2.99 -2.01
CA ASN A 119 11.35 -2.59 -2.36
C ASN A 119 10.40 -2.89 -1.18
N PRO A 120 9.72 -1.87 -0.60
CA PRO A 120 8.79 -2.05 0.51
C PRO A 120 7.67 -3.06 0.21
N LEU A 121 7.21 -3.16 -1.04
CA LEU A 121 6.18 -4.13 -1.43
C LEU A 121 6.68 -5.57 -1.31
N THR A 122 7.97 -5.81 -1.58
CA THR A 122 8.57 -7.14 -1.45
C THR A 122 8.60 -7.58 0.01
N ILE A 123 8.99 -6.66 0.91
CA ILE A 123 8.99 -6.92 2.35
C ILE A 123 7.57 -7.27 2.82
N VAL A 124 6.56 -6.46 2.46
CA VAL A 124 5.17 -6.73 2.86
C VAL A 124 4.70 -8.10 2.39
N VAL A 125 4.96 -8.46 1.13
CA VAL A 125 4.51 -9.73 0.55
C VAL A 125 5.21 -10.93 1.21
N GLU A 126 6.52 -10.87 1.39
CA GLU A 126 7.29 -12.00 1.91
C GLU A 126 7.05 -12.22 3.41
N GLU A 127 7.01 -11.14 4.18
CA GLU A 127 6.71 -11.23 5.61
C GLU A 127 5.28 -11.72 5.82
N THR A 128 4.31 -11.27 5.01
CA THR A 128 2.92 -11.76 5.08
C THR A 128 2.84 -13.28 4.86
N ARG A 129 3.57 -13.82 3.88
CA ARG A 129 3.62 -15.28 3.68
C ARG A 129 4.27 -15.99 4.86
N SER A 130 5.34 -15.42 5.40
CA SER A 130 6.10 -16.01 6.50
C SER A 130 5.23 -16.20 7.74
N VAL A 131 4.52 -15.16 8.18
CA VAL A 131 3.67 -15.23 9.38
C VAL A 131 2.32 -15.91 9.16
N LEU A 132 1.70 -15.83 7.98
CA LEU A 132 0.37 -16.40 7.73
C LEU A 132 0.38 -17.84 7.19
N LEU A 133 1.41 -18.23 6.43
CA LEU A 133 1.43 -19.51 5.71
C LEU A 133 2.53 -20.46 6.18
N PHE A 134 3.68 -19.92 6.63
CA PHE A 134 4.84 -20.74 6.98
C PHE A 134 5.11 -20.85 8.49
N GLY A 135 4.35 -20.16 9.33
CA GLY A 135 4.53 -20.22 10.79
C GLY A 135 5.83 -19.59 11.28
N GLN A 136 6.45 -18.72 10.48
CA GLN A 136 7.75 -18.12 10.79
C GLN A 136 7.59 -16.70 11.35
N ALA A 137 8.44 -16.35 12.31
CA ALA A 137 8.51 -14.98 12.81
C ALA A 137 9.01 -14.04 11.70
N PRO A 138 8.51 -12.79 11.64
CA PRO A 138 8.91 -11.86 10.62
C PRO A 138 10.38 -11.43 10.81
N ASN A 139 11.04 -11.06 9.72
CA ASN A 139 12.35 -10.45 9.78
C ASN A 139 12.26 -9.04 10.38
N TRP A 140 12.69 -8.92 11.63
CA TRP A 140 12.65 -7.67 12.39
C TRP A 140 13.44 -6.52 11.75
N GLN A 141 14.53 -6.80 11.02
CA GLN A 141 15.32 -5.75 10.35
C GLN A 141 14.56 -5.19 9.15
N ALA A 142 13.98 -6.07 8.33
CA ALA A 142 13.16 -5.67 7.20
C ALA A 142 11.90 -4.92 7.66
N LEU A 143 11.29 -5.38 8.75
CA LEU A 143 10.13 -4.73 9.36
C LEU A 143 10.49 -3.34 9.92
N ALA A 144 11.64 -3.20 10.59
CA ALA A 144 12.12 -1.90 11.05
C ALA A 144 12.36 -0.93 9.89
N PHE A 145 12.96 -1.40 8.78
CA PHE A 145 13.11 -0.60 7.57
C PHE A 145 11.76 -0.14 7.00
N LEU A 146 10.79 -1.05 6.91
CA LEU A 146 9.43 -0.74 6.45
C LEU A 146 8.75 0.31 7.33
N TRP A 147 8.86 0.18 8.65
CA TRP A 147 8.31 1.14 9.61
C TRP A 147 8.99 2.52 9.51
N MET A 148 10.31 2.58 9.43
CA MET A 148 11.02 3.85 9.23
C MET A 148 10.57 4.53 7.94
N GLY A 149 10.46 3.76 6.84
CA GLY A 149 9.95 4.27 5.57
C GLY A 149 8.53 4.84 5.71
N ALA A 150 7.63 4.11 6.37
CA ALA A 150 6.26 4.55 6.61
C ALA A 150 6.17 5.83 7.46
N LEU A 151 6.93 5.89 8.55
CA LEU A 151 6.94 7.02 9.49
C LEU A 151 7.52 8.30 8.88
N VAL A 152 8.42 8.17 7.90
CA VAL A 152 8.96 9.32 7.15
C VAL A 152 8.04 9.70 5.98
N ALA A 153 7.56 8.72 5.23
CA ALA A 153 6.81 8.95 4.00
C ALA A 153 5.45 9.62 4.26
N LEU A 154 4.71 9.20 5.29
CA LEU A 154 3.37 9.73 5.54
C LEU A 154 3.37 11.22 5.92
N PRO A 155 4.17 11.68 6.91
CA PRO A 155 4.26 13.11 7.21
C PRO A 155 4.75 13.93 6.02
N ALA A 156 5.74 13.42 5.26
CA ALA A 156 6.23 14.08 4.06
C ALA A 156 5.14 14.22 3.00
N ALA A 157 4.36 13.17 2.74
CA ALA A 157 3.25 13.19 1.80
C ALA A 157 2.14 14.16 2.21
N ILE A 158 1.80 14.21 3.51
CA ILE A 158 0.82 15.17 4.05
C ILE A 158 1.32 16.60 3.88
N TRP A 159 2.61 16.85 4.15
CA TRP A 159 3.23 18.16 3.94
C TRP A 159 3.18 18.59 2.47
N VAL A 160 3.55 17.70 1.54
CA VAL A 160 3.45 17.94 0.09
C VAL A 160 2.02 18.23 -0.32
N PHE A 161 1.06 17.43 0.13
CA PHE A 161 -0.36 17.61 -0.15
C PHE A 161 -0.85 18.98 0.30
N ASN A 162 -0.53 19.38 1.54
CA ASN A 162 -0.93 20.69 2.08
C ASN A 162 -0.29 21.85 1.32
N ARG A 163 0.96 21.69 0.87
CA ARG A 163 1.65 22.72 0.08
C ARG A 163 1.00 22.89 -1.30
N LEU A 164 0.65 21.77 -1.95
CA LEU A 164 0.00 21.76 -3.26
C LEU A 164 -1.47 22.18 -3.20
N ARG A 165 -2.15 21.96 -2.07
CA ARG A 165 -3.55 22.35 -1.85
C ARG A 165 -3.78 23.85 -2.00
N ALA A 166 -2.80 24.69 -1.66
CA ALA A 166 -2.91 26.14 -1.80
C ALA A 166 -3.13 26.58 -3.26
N GLY A 167 -2.57 25.85 -4.24
CA GLY A 167 -2.74 26.13 -5.67
C GLY A 167 -3.94 25.45 -6.33
N PHE A 168 -4.72 24.65 -5.59
CA PHE A 168 -5.87 23.94 -6.18
C PHE A 168 -6.94 24.90 -6.70
N ALA A 169 -7.13 26.06 -6.06
CA ALA A 169 -8.14 27.05 -6.45
C ALA A 169 -7.82 27.75 -7.78
N ASP A 170 -6.55 27.79 -8.18
CA ASP A 170 -6.13 28.42 -9.44
C ASP A 170 -6.25 27.47 -10.65
N VAL A 171 -6.38 26.16 -10.40
CA VAL A 171 -6.38 25.12 -11.44
C VAL A 171 -7.74 24.42 -11.60
N LEU A 172 -8.60 24.44 -10.57
CA LEU A 172 -9.97 23.91 -10.58
C LEU A 172 -10.99 24.96 -11.08
#